data_AF-A0A5C6CJX5-F1
#
_entry.id   AF-A0A5C6CJX5-F1
#
_cell.length_a   1.000
_cell.length_b   1.000
_cell.length_c   1.000
_cell.angle_alpha   90.00
_cell.angle_beta   90.00
_cell.angle_gamma   90.00
#
_symmetry.space_group_name_H-M   'P 1'
#
loop_
_entity.id
_entity.type
_entity.pdbx_description
1 polymer ?
#
loop_
_entity_poly.entity_id
_entity_poly.type
_entity_poly.pdbx_seq_one_letter_code
_entity_poly.pdbx_strand_id
1 'polypeptide(L)'
;MLVDRRPHKDRSGRRVPTNHSGRSDRAKSKNGPSSVRIAGRVREIALHIAEMEASDRLAIRQALHRRRRQLLTEQGYSSDEIDHIEDIRLGVTYHVLCAMAQCSNVWGDDEGLLHVEGTRAEHFAKRLHRYNTVPTGHDHSLAAVVYTRLTGGEA
;
A
#
# COMPACT_ATOMS: atom_id res chain seq x y z
N MET A 1 -81.59 -10.09 13.59
CA MET A 1 -81.28 -8.68 13.94
C MET A 1 -80.71 -8.03 12.69
N LEU A 2 -81.54 -7.27 11.97
CA LEU A 2 -81.60 -5.79 11.91
C LEU A 2 -80.56 -5.14 10.95
N VAL A 3 -81.08 -4.73 9.78
CA VAL A 3 -80.85 -3.55 8.89
C VAL A 3 -79.78 -2.51 9.32
N ASP A 4 -79.02 -1.82 8.44
CA ASP A 4 -79.38 -0.99 7.26
C ASP A 4 -78.12 -0.68 6.39
N ARG A 5 -78.12 -0.75 5.03
CA ARG A 5 -78.46 0.27 3.98
C ARG A 5 -77.78 1.64 4.15
N ARG A 6 -77.14 2.33 3.17
CA ARG A 6 -76.66 2.20 1.77
C ARG A 6 -75.74 3.42 1.50
N PRO A 7 -74.86 3.41 0.47
CA PRO A 7 -74.15 4.61 0.00
C PRO A 7 -75.07 5.53 -0.84
N HIS A 8 -74.97 6.83 -0.66
CA HIS A 8 -75.74 7.85 -1.39
C HIS A 8 -75.11 8.13 -2.77
N LYS A 9 -75.98 8.29 -3.78
CA LYS A 9 -75.64 8.44 -5.20
C LYS A 9 -75.68 9.92 -5.60
N ASP A 10 -74.71 10.34 -6.42
CA ASP A 10 -74.61 11.68 -7.05
C ASP A 10 -75.73 12.00 -8.05
N ARG A 11 -76.11 13.29 -8.15
CA ARG A 11 -77.04 13.78 -9.18
C ARG A 11 -76.92 15.29 -9.47
N SER A 12 -75.83 15.71 -10.10
CA SER A 12 -75.85 16.86 -11.02
C SER A 12 -74.67 16.77 -12.01
N GLY A 13 -75.00 16.47 -13.27
CA GLY A 13 -74.03 16.45 -14.36
C GLY A 13 -73.60 17.87 -14.74
N ARG A 14 -72.31 18.18 -14.55
CA ARG A 14 -71.55 19.14 -15.36
C ARG A 14 -70.06 18.86 -15.19
N ARG A 15 -69.36 18.55 -16.30
CA ARG A 15 -67.89 18.61 -16.37
C ARG A 15 -67.50 20.08 -16.46
N VAL A 16 -66.63 20.55 -15.56
CA VAL A 16 -65.90 21.82 -15.70
C VAL A 16 -64.43 21.52 -15.44
N PRO A 17 -63.53 21.74 -16.41
CA PRO A 17 -62.09 21.61 -16.21
C PRO A 17 -61.49 22.97 -15.84
N THR A 18 -60.71 23.03 -14.76
CA THR A 18 -59.78 24.14 -14.53
C THR A 18 -58.49 23.60 -13.91
N ASN A 19 -57.47 23.55 -14.76
CA ASN A 19 -56.08 23.43 -14.36
C ASN A 19 -55.72 24.59 -13.41
N HIS A 20 -55.17 24.28 -12.24
CA HIS A 20 -54.14 25.12 -11.64
C HIS A 20 -53.10 24.26 -10.93
N SER A 21 -52.00 24.07 -11.66
CA SER A 21 -50.62 24.13 -11.19
C SER A 21 -50.42 24.30 -9.69
N GLY A 22 -49.98 23.22 -9.05
CA GLY A 22 -49.32 23.25 -7.75
C GLY A 22 -48.25 22.18 -7.74
N ARG A 23 -47.23 22.33 -8.60
CA ARG A 23 -45.94 21.64 -8.44
C ARG A 23 -45.54 21.87 -6.98
N SER A 24 -45.62 20.83 -6.15
CA SER A 24 -45.00 20.87 -4.84
C SER A 24 -43.51 21.06 -5.10
N ASP A 25 -43.05 22.27 -4.80
CA ASP A 25 -41.69 22.71 -5.00
C ASP A 25 -40.78 21.71 -4.31
N ARG A 26 -40.10 20.92 -5.13
CA ARG A 26 -38.89 20.19 -4.76
C ARG A 26 -37.96 21.25 -4.20
N ALA A 27 -37.94 21.37 -2.87
CA ALA A 27 -37.06 22.26 -2.15
C ALA A 27 -35.64 22.00 -2.67
N LYS A 28 -35.14 22.94 -3.48
CA LYS A 28 -33.73 23.02 -3.83
C LYS A 28 -33.01 23.31 -2.51
N SER A 29 -32.55 22.24 -1.86
CA SER A 29 -31.50 22.34 -0.86
C SER A 29 -30.32 23.06 -1.50
N LYS A 30 -30.10 24.32 -1.11
CA LYS A 30 -28.92 25.11 -1.45
C LYS A 30 -27.71 24.75 -0.56
N ASN A 31 -27.62 23.51 -0.07
CA ASN A 31 -26.47 23.03 0.68
C ASN A 31 -25.64 22.08 -0.19
N GLY A 32 -24.87 22.65 -1.11
CA GLY A 32 -24.08 21.86 -2.07
C GLY A 32 -22.76 22.45 -2.54
N PRO A 33 -21.97 23.17 -1.72
CA PRO A 33 -20.54 23.27 -1.99
C PRO A 33 -19.66 22.83 -0.80
N SER A 34 -20.22 22.29 0.27
CA SER A 34 -19.44 21.87 1.45
C SER A 34 -18.81 20.49 1.27
N SER A 35 -19.58 19.46 0.86
CA SER A 35 -19.10 18.07 0.79
C SER A 35 -17.96 17.85 -0.24
N VAL A 36 -18.06 18.44 -1.43
CA VAL A 36 -17.01 18.31 -2.47
C VAL A 36 -15.71 19.03 -2.05
N ARG A 37 -15.83 20.19 -1.39
CA ARG A 37 -14.67 20.92 -0.85
C ARG A 37 -14.05 20.21 0.35
N ILE A 38 -14.87 19.58 1.21
CA ILE A 38 -14.40 18.75 2.32
C ILE A 38 -13.66 17.52 1.77
N ALA A 39 -14.21 16.83 0.77
CA ALA A 39 -13.55 15.69 0.13
C ALA A 39 -12.22 16.08 -0.55
N GLY A 40 -12.17 17.25 -1.20
CA GLY A 40 -10.94 17.81 -1.76
C GLY A 40 -9.88 18.08 -0.69
N ARG A 41 -10.25 18.76 0.40
CA ARG A 41 -9.33 19.04 1.52
C ARG A 41 -8.85 17.78 2.23
N VAL A 42 -9.72 16.78 2.39
CA VAL A 42 -9.32 15.47 2.97
C VAL A 42 -8.29 14.79 2.07
N ARG A 43 -8.46 14.84 0.74
CA ARG A 43 -7.48 14.30 -0.22
C ARG A 43 -6.15 15.04 -0.16
N GLU A 44 -6.16 16.37 -0.07
CA GLU A 44 -4.94 17.18 0.09
C GLU A 44 -4.20 16.86 1.39
N ILE A 45 -4.93 16.74 2.51
CA ILE A 45 -4.36 16.34 3.80
C ILE A 45 -3.75 14.94 3.73
N ALA A 46 -4.45 13.98 3.09
CA ALA A 46 -3.93 12.62 2.93
C ALA A 46 -2.64 12.56 2.09
N LEU A 47 -2.57 13.36 1.02
CA LEU A 47 -1.35 13.49 0.21
C LEU A 47 -0.20 14.11 1.01
N HIS A 48 -0.49 15.16 1.78
CA HIS A 48 0.52 15.80 2.62
C HIS A 48 1.07 14.87 3.71
N ILE A 49 0.19 14.08 4.35
CA ILE A 49 0.61 13.05 5.31
C ILE A 49 1.50 12.00 4.62
N ALA A 50 1.11 11.51 3.44
CA ALA A 50 1.92 10.54 2.70
C ALA A 50 3.31 11.08 2.31
N GLU A 51 3.41 12.37 1.94
CA GLU A 51 4.68 13.05 1.67
C GLU A 51 5.54 13.22 2.92
N MET A 52 4.94 13.60 4.05
CA MET A 52 5.64 13.68 5.34
C MET A 52 6.19 12.32 5.74
N GLU A 53 5.36 11.28 5.70
CA GLU A 53 5.81 9.92 6.01
C GLU A 53 6.91 9.44 5.04
N ALA A 54 6.84 9.79 3.75
CA ALA A 54 7.88 9.47 2.79
C ALA A 54 9.20 10.19 3.13
N SER A 55 9.11 11.45 3.55
CA SER A 55 10.25 12.26 4.00
C SER A 55 10.89 11.69 5.26
N ASP A 56 10.08 11.28 6.24
CA ASP A 56 10.56 10.65 7.48
C ASP A 56 11.23 9.30 7.18
N ARG A 57 10.62 8.47 6.33
CA ARG A 57 11.23 7.21 5.87
C ARG A 57 12.57 7.45 5.17
N LEU A 58 12.68 8.51 4.36
CA LEU A 58 13.92 8.87 3.69
C LEU A 58 15.00 9.31 4.71
N ALA A 59 14.64 10.15 5.68
CA ALA A 59 15.55 10.60 6.74
C ALA A 59 16.08 9.42 7.57
N ILE A 60 15.20 8.50 7.96
CA ILE A 60 15.58 7.28 8.69
C ILE A 60 16.53 6.41 7.84
N ARG A 61 16.25 6.22 6.55
CA ARG A 61 17.14 5.45 5.66
C ARG A 61 18.52 6.11 5.53
N GLN A 62 18.57 7.43 5.40
CA GLN A 62 19.84 8.16 5.35
C GLN A 62 20.63 8.05 6.66
N ALA A 63 19.95 8.14 7.81
CA ALA A 63 20.58 7.94 9.12
C ALA A 63 21.15 6.52 9.27
N LEU A 64 20.39 5.50 8.88
CA LEU A 64 20.84 4.09 8.89
C LEU A 64 22.03 3.87 7.96
N HIS A 65 22.03 4.48 6.77
CA HIS A 65 23.14 4.42 5.83
C HIS A 65 24.41 5.06 6.43
N ARG A 66 24.29 6.27 7.00
CA ARG A 66 25.41 6.95 7.67
C ARG A 66 25.96 6.12 8.83
N ARG A 67 25.07 5.57 9.67
CA ARG A 67 25.46 4.75 10.81
C ARG A 67 26.20 3.48 10.38
N ARG A 68 25.73 2.81 9.32
CA ARG A 68 26.40 1.61 8.80
C ARG A 68 27.79 1.93 8.24
N ARG A 69 27.89 3.00 7.46
CA ARG A 69 29.17 3.47 6.93
C ARG A 69 30.16 3.75 8.06
N GLN A 70 29.72 4.44 9.12
CA GLN A 70 30.54 4.67 10.31
C GLN A 70 31.02 3.36 10.96
N LEU A 71 30.13 2.38 11.16
CA LEU A 71 30.49 1.09 11.75
C LEU A 71 31.51 0.33 10.90
N LEU A 72 31.35 0.32 9.57
CA LEU A 72 32.31 -0.33 8.67
C LEU A 72 33.67 0.40 8.68
N THR A 73 33.68 1.73 8.77
CA THR A 73 34.92 2.49 8.95
C THR A 73 35.60 2.14 10.28
N GLU A 74 34.84 2.04 11.38
CA GLU A 74 35.36 1.63 12.69
C GLU A 74 35.90 0.18 12.69
N GLN A 75 35.39 -0.68 11.80
CA GLN A 75 35.89 -2.04 11.56
C GLN A 75 37.12 -2.09 10.64
N GLY A 76 37.58 -0.95 10.12
CA GLY A 76 38.80 -0.85 9.31
C GLY A 76 38.60 -0.99 7.80
N TYR A 77 37.35 -1.03 7.31
CA TYR A 77 37.09 -1.02 5.86
C TYR A 77 37.39 0.36 5.25
N SER A 78 38.03 0.35 4.08
CA SER A 78 38.26 1.54 3.27
C SER A 78 36.97 2.09 2.66
N SER A 79 36.98 3.35 2.19
CA SER A 79 35.83 3.95 1.52
C SER A 79 35.36 3.12 0.33
N ASP A 80 36.31 2.65 -0.50
CA ASP A 80 36.01 1.89 -1.71
C ASP A 80 35.38 0.53 -1.38
N GLU A 81 35.86 -0.15 -0.33
CA GLU A 81 35.26 -1.39 0.17
C GLU A 81 33.85 -1.16 0.70
N ILE A 82 33.61 -0.05 1.41
CA ILE A 82 32.28 0.28 1.92
C ILE A 82 31.31 0.58 0.77
N ASP A 83 31.74 1.36 -0.22
CA ASP A 83 30.94 1.67 -1.40
C ASP A 83 30.59 0.38 -2.17
N HIS A 84 31.56 -0.53 -2.32
CA HIS A 84 31.33 -1.84 -2.92
C HIS A 84 30.32 -2.69 -2.12
N ILE A 85 30.43 -2.71 -0.79
CA ILE A 85 29.47 -3.40 0.09
C ILE A 85 28.06 -2.83 -0.08
N GLU A 86 27.91 -1.50 -0.08
CA GLU A 86 26.60 -0.86 -0.25
C GLU A 86 25.99 -1.13 -1.63
N ASP A 87 26.80 -1.14 -2.70
CA ASP A 87 26.36 -1.52 -4.05
C ASP A 87 25.83 -2.96 -4.09
N ILE A 88 26.54 -3.91 -3.47
CA ILE A 88 26.09 -5.29 -3.34
C ILE A 88 24.76 -5.35 -2.58
N ARG A 89 24.64 -4.61 -1.47
CA ARG A 89 23.42 -4.57 -0.64
C ARG A 89 22.22 -3.98 -1.38
N LEU A 90 22.44 -2.98 -2.23
CA LEU A 90 21.39 -2.42 -3.07
C LEU A 90 20.96 -3.44 -4.14
N GLY A 91 21.94 -4.08 -4.79
CA GLY A 91 21.71 -5.11 -5.80
C GLY A 91 20.91 -6.31 -5.30
N VAL A 92 21.26 -6.84 -4.12
CA VAL A 92 20.51 -7.96 -3.51
C VAL A 92 19.08 -7.53 -3.14
N THR A 93 18.90 -6.32 -2.59
CA THR A 93 17.56 -5.80 -2.23
C THR A 93 16.65 -5.75 -3.46
N TYR A 94 17.18 -5.24 -4.57
CA TYR A 94 16.46 -5.24 -5.84
C TYR A 94 16.09 -6.66 -6.29
N HIS A 95 17.02 -7.61 -6.24
CA HIS A 95 16.77 -8.98 -6.68
C HIS A 95 15.78 -9.74 -5.80
N VAL A 96 15.81 -9.53 -4.48
CA VAL A 96 14.83 -10.10 -3.56
C VAL A 96 13.43 -9.54 -3.84
N LEU A 97 13.29 -8.22 -4.01
CA LEU A 97 12.00 -7.60 -4.34
C LEU A 97 11.45 -8.11 -5.67
N CYS A 98 12.29 -8.23 -6.70
CA CYS A 98 11.87 -8.79 -7.99
C CYS A 98 11.44 -10.26 -7.85
N ALA A 99 12.15 -11.06 -7.06
CA ALA A 99 11.77 -12.44 -6.81
C ALA A 99 10.41 -12.52 -6.10
N MET A 100 10.19 -11.73 -5.04
CA MET A 100 8.91 -11.67 -4.31
C MET A 100 7.74 -11.26 -5.21
N ALA A 101 7.97 -10.40 -6.20
CA ALA A 101 6.93 -9.95 -7.12
C ALA A 101 6.63 -10.94 -8.27
N GLN A 102 7.55 -11.87 -8.58
CA GLN A 102 7.50 -12.67 -9.81
C GLN A 102 7.57 -14.18 -9.59
N CYS A 103 7.80 -14.61 -8.37
CA CYS A 103 7.82 -16.01 -7.93
C CYS A 103 6.57 -16.28 -7.09
N SER A 104 6.10 -17.53 -7.05
CA SER A 104 4.93 -17.91 -6.25
C SER A 104 5.27 -17.95 -4.76
N ASN A 105 6.51 -18.27 -4.42
CA ASN A 105 6.99 -18.30 -3.05
C ASN A 105 8.47 -17.90 -2.97
N VAL A 106 8.85 -17.25 -1.87
CA VAL A 106 10.22 -16.87 -1.52
C VAL A 106 10.37 -17.07 -0.02
N TRP A 107 11.37 -17.83 0.42
CA TRP A 107 11.58 -18.15 1.84
C TRP A 107 13.06 -18.38 2.16
N GLY A 108 13.45 -18.15 3.42
CA GLY A 108 14.73 -18.59 3.96
C GLY A 108 14.63 -20.01 4.50
N ASP A 109 15.68 -20.82 4.36
CA ASP A 109 15.79 -22.12 5.02
C ASP A 109 16.54 -22.04 6.36
N ASP A 110 16.65 -23.19 7.05
CA ASP A 110 17.35 -23.32 8.32
C ASP A 110 18.87 -23.11 8.21
N GLU A 111 19.42 -23.16 6.99
CA GLU A 111 20.83 -22.86 6.70
C GLU A 111 21.06 -21.36 6.41
N GLY A 112 20.01 -20.53 6.53
CA GLY A 112 20.09 -19.10 6.28
C GLY A 112 20.28 -18.74 4.80
N LEU A 113 19.84 -19.60 3.89
CA LEU A 113 19.86 -19.41 2.44
C LEU A 113 18.48 -19.00 1.93
N LEU A 114 18.46 -18.09 0.96
CA LEU A 114 17.22 -17.66 0.33
C LEU A 114 16.86 -18.53 -0.87
N HIS A 115 15.63 -19.02 -0.89
CA HIS A 115 15.06 -19.87 -1.93
C HIS A 115 13.85 -19.24 -2.59
N VAL A 116 13.55 -19.69 -3.81
CA VAL A 116 12.45 -19.19 -4.64
C VAL A 116 11.75 -20.34 -5.37
N GLU A 117 10.43 -20.24 -5.51
CA GLU A 117 9.60 -21.22 -6.22
C GLU A 117 8.66 -20.52 -7.22
N GLY A 118 8.31 -21.22 -8.29
CA GLY A 118 7.34 -20.76 -9.30
C GLY A 118 7.96 -20.55 -10.68
N THR A 119 7.19 -19.92 -11.57
CA THR A 119 7.46 -19.86 -13.02
C THR A 119 8.79 -19.20 -13.38
N ARG A 120 9.33 -18.33 -12.53
CA ARG A 120 10.64 -17.66 -12.73
C ARG A 120 11.70 -18.04 -11.71
N ALA A 121 11.45 -19.10 -10.93
CA ALA A 121 12.33 -19.53 -9.85
C ALA A 121 13.75 -19.77 -10.31
N GLU A 122 13.98 -20.51 -11.40
CA GLU A 122 15.34 -20.82 -11.87
C GLU A 122 16.16 -19.56 -12.19
N HIS A 123 15.51 -18.55 -12.79
CA HIS A 123 16.15 -17.27 -13.10
C HIS A 123 16.59 -16.53 -11.83
N PHE A 124 15.70 -16.45 -10.84
CA PHE A 124 15.98 -15.73 -9.60
C PHE A 124 16.88 -16.54 -8.66
N ALA A 125 16.79 -17.87 -8.64
CA ALA A 125 17.66 -18.76 -7.89
C ALA A 125 19.12 -18.56 -8.32
N LYS A 126 19.41 -18.54 -9.63
CA LYS A 126 20.78 -18.29 -10.14
C LYS A 126 21.31 -16.91 -9.75
N ARG A 127 20.45 -15.88 -9.74
CA ARG A 127 20.84 -14.52 -9.35
C ARG A 127 21.07 -14.40 -7.84
N LEU A 128 20.15 -14.95 -7.04
CA LEU A 128 20.19 -14.91 -5.58
C LEU A 128 21.29 -15.81 -5.01
N HIS A 129 21.65 -16.89 -5.71
CA HIS A 129 22.75 -17.78 -5.30
C HIS A 129 24.05 -17.03 -5.04
N ARG A 130 24.37 -16.01 -5.86
CA ARG A 130 25.57 -15.17 -5.66
C ARG A 130 25.58 -14.48 -4.30
N TYR A 131 24.41 -14.04 -3.83
CA TYR A 131 24.25 -13.35 -2.55
C TYR A 131 24.04 -14.33 -1.39
N ASN A 132 23.59 -15.55 -1.67
CA ASN A 132 23.61 -16.66 -0.72
C ASN A 132 25.05 -16.99 -0.29
N THR A 133 26.02 -16.85 -1.21
CA THR A 133 27.44 -17.10 -0.94
C THR A 133 28.22 -15.89 -0.42
N VAL A 134 27.60 -14.71 -0.32
CA VAL A 134 28.27 -13.51 0.22
C VAL A 134 28.28 -13.59 1.75
N PRO A 135 29.46 -13.61 2.39
CA PRO A 135 29.57 -13.61 3.85
C PRO A 135 29.02 -12.31 4.42
N THR A 136 28.35 -12.38 5.55
CA THR A 136 27.78 -11.19 6.20
C THR A 136 28.17 -11.00 7.66
N GLY A 137 29.18 -11.74 8.12
CA GLY A 137 29.66 -11.66 9.51
C GLY A 137 28.71 -12.30 10.53
N HIS A 138 27.60 -12.89 10.07
CA HIS A 138 26.63 -13.67 10.82
C HIS A 138 26.30 -14.96 10.04
N ASP A 139 25.65 -15.93 10.69
CA ASP A 139 25.42 -17.29 10.17
C ASP A 139 24.44 -17.35 8.97
N HIS A 140 23.80 -16.23 8.64
CA HIS A 140 22.88 -16.13 7.51
C HIS A 140 23.56 -15.53 6.28
N SER A 141 23.06 -15.87 5.09
CA SER A 141 23.48 -15.22 3.86
C SER A 141 22.96 -13.78 3.73
N LEU A 142 23.60 -12.98 2.86
CA LEU A 142 23.14 -11.61 2.60
C LEU A 142 21.72 -11.55 2.05
N ALA A 143 21.37 -12.48 1.16
CA ALA A 143 20.03 -12.54 0.58
C ALA A 143 18.97 -12.85 1.64
N ALA A 144 19.23 -13.81 2.52
CA ALA A 144 18.30 -14.15 3.60
C ALA A 144 18.12 -12.99 4.58
N VAL A 145 19.20 -12.32 5.00
CA VAL A 145 19.11 -11.15 5.90
C VAL A 145 18.30 -10.02 5.29
N VAL A 146 18.44 -9.79 3.99
CA VAL A 146 17.65 -8.78 3.27
C VAL A 146 16.19 -9.19 3.18
N TYR A 147 15.92 -10.45 2.84
CA TYR A 147 14.56 -10.98 2.81
C TYR A 147 13.85 -10.85 4.17
N THR A 148 14.48 -11.31 5.25
CA THR A 148 13.93 -11.23 6.61
C THR A 148 13.59 -9.80 7.01
N ARG A 149 14.47 -8.83 6.69
CA ARG A 149 14.21 -7.41 6.93
C ARG A 149 13.05 -6.86 6.10
N LEU A 150 12.87 -7.33 4.86
CA LEU A 150 11.77 -6.90 4.00
C LEU A 150 10.43 -7.50 4.41
N THR A 151 10.43 -8.72 4.95
CA THR A 151 9.23 -9.41 5.42
C THR A 151 8.88 -9.09 6.87
N GLY A 152 9.75 -8.38 7.58
CA GLY A 152 9.54 -8.02 8.99
C GLY A 152 9.76 -9.19 9.95
N GLY A 153 10.44 -10.25 9.52
CA GLY A 153 10.90 -11.30 10.43
C GLY A 153 11.96 -10.76 11.38
N GLU A 154 11.97 -11.25 12.62
CA GLU A 154 13.11 -11.03 13.52
C GLU A 154 14.31 -11.81 12.96
N ALA A 155 15.44 -11.11 12.79
CA ALA A 155 16.66 -11.61 12.18
C ALA A 155 17.63 -12.18 13.23
#